data_AF-A0A2E5Y1D7-F1
#
_entry.id   AF-A0A2E5Y1D7-F1
#
_cell.length_a   1.000
_cell.length_b   1.000
_cell.length_c   1.000
_cell.angle_alpha   90.00
_cell.angle_beta   90.00
_cell.angle_gamma   90.00
#
_symmetry.space_group_name_H-M   'P 1'
#
loop_
_entity.id
_entity.type
_entity.pdbx_description
1 polymer ?
#
loop_
_entity_poly.entity_id
_entity_poly.type
_entity_poly.pdbx_seq_one_letter_code
_entity_poly.pdbx_strand_id
1 'polypeptide(L)'
;MLEGLICPACENSVEDFELKEKLRCPICKADLKQRQYLDFLEFLMANGIVENLDFFDHDIYSDDVDDLDQTKEEEGDPSEYEKKKDVFNIYENELFPKNVEKNDLEGYTDFEGINDDWEEFNEREFEK
;
A
#
# COMPACT_ATOMS: atom_id res chain seq x y z
N MET A 1 1.90 17.43 32.56
CA MET A 1 0.50 17.03 32.76
C MET A 1 0.37 15.70 32.06
N LEU A 2 0.50 14.60 32.81
CA LEU A 2 0.20 13.27 32.29
C LEU A 2 -1.29 13.09 32.58
N GLU A 3 -2.11 13.41 31.58
CA GLU A 3 -3.50 12.95 31.57
C GLU A 3 -3.42 11.43 31.47
N GLY A 4 -3.64 10.75 32.59
CA GLY A 4 -3.56 9.29 32.65
C GLY A 4 -4.52 8.64 31.67
N LEU A 5 -4.18 7.42 31.20
CA LEU A 5 -5.07 6.63 30.36
C LEU A 5 -6.37 6.36 31.09
N ILE A 6 -7.50 6.45 30.39
CA ILE A 6 -8.81 6.10 30.94
C ILE A 6 -9.27 4.81 30.30
N CYS A 7 -9.67 3.83 31.11
CA CYS A 7 -10.21 2.58 30.59
C CYS A 7 -11.55 2.84 29.89
N PRO A 8 -11.74 2.42 28.62
CA PRO A 8 -13.00 2.63 27.91
C PRO A 8 -14.16 1.79 28.46
N ALA A 9 -13.89 0.77 29.28
CA ALA A 9 -14.91 -0.10 29.85
C ALA A 9 -15.44 0.36 31.23
N CYS A 10 -14.59 1.00 32.04
CA CYS A 10 -14.96 1.39 33.41
C CYS A 10 -14.64 2.83 33.79
N GLU A 11 -14.14 3.63 32.85
CA GLU A 11 -13.86 5.07 32.98
C GLU A 11 -12.88 5.43 34.10
N ASN A 12 -12.22 4.43 34.69
CA ASN A 12 -11.19 4.65 35.70
C ASN A 12 -9.83 4.90 35.04
N SER A 13 -8.99 5.68 35.71
CA SER A 13 -7.60 5.89 35.30
C SER A 13 -6.79 4.60 35.41
N VAL A 14 -6.02 4.29 34.39
CA VAL A 14 -5.13 3.11 34.29
C VAL A 14 -3.71 3.60 33.99
N GLU A 15 -2.72 2.91 34.53
CA GLU A 15 -1.31 3.19 34.28
C GLU A 15 -0.80 2.47 33.03
N ASP A 16 0.04 3.14 32.23
CA ASP A 16 0.57 2.65 30.96
C ASP A 16 1.28 1.28 31.09
N PHE A 17 2.01 1.07 32.19
CA PHE A 17 2.76 -0.15 32.44
C PHE A 17 1.85 -1.39 32.55
N GLU A 18 0.63 -1.23 33.05
CA GLU A 18 -0.28 -2.36 33.28
C GLU A 18 -0.91 -2.87 31.97
N LEU A 19 -1.00 -2.00 30.95
CA LEU A 19 -1.56 -2.32 29.64
C LEU A 19 -0.51 -2.87 28.65
N LYS A 20 0.78 -2.65 28.93
CA LYS A 20 1.88 -3.03 28.05
C LYS A 20 2.00 -4.54 27.81
N GLU A 21 1.77 -5.36 28.84
CA GLU A 21 1.88 -6.82 28.75
C GLU A 21 0.55 -7.51 28.41
N LYS A 22 -0.55 -6.99 28.94
CA LYS A 22 -1.89 -7.55 28.78
C LYS A 22 -2.88 -6.42 28.59
N LEU A 23 -3.59 -6.42 27.47
CA LEU A 23 -4.69 -5.51 27.14
C LEU A 23 -5.94 -5.81 27.98
N ARG A 24 -5.77 -5.90 29.30
CA ARG A 24 -6.82 -6.19 30.24
C ARG A 24 -6.81 -5.11 31.30
N CYS A 25 -7.97 -4.52 31.53
CA CYS A 25 -8.06 -3.50 32.57
C CYS A 25 -7.77 -4.11 33.96
N PRO A 26 -6.90 -3.53 34.78
CA PRO A 26 -6.58 -4.03 36.11
C PRO A 26 -7.74 -3.83 37.11
N ILE A 27 -8.60 -2.85 36.84
CA ILE A 27 -9.70 -2.44 37.73
C ILE A 27 -10.95 -3.28 37.45
N CYS A 28 -11.49 -3.23 36.24
CA CYS A 28 -12.70 -3.97 35.88
C CYS A 28 -12.45 -5.37 35.29
N LYS A 29 -11.20 -5.72 35.00
CA LYS A 29 -10.82 -7.02 34.40
C LYS A 29 -11.46 -7.28 33.04
N ALA A 30 -12.02 -6.26 32.41
CA ALA A 30 -12.51 -6.33 31.03
C ALA A 30 -11.32 -6.60 30.10
N ASP A 31 -11.56 -7.49 29.13
CA ASP A 31 -10.64 -7.70 28.02
C ASP A 31 -10.82 -6.56 27.03
N LEU A 32 -9.76 -5.78 26.82
CA LEU A 32 -9.77 -4.62 25.92
C LEU A 32 -9.39 -5.02 24.49
N LYS A 33 -8.95 -6.27 24.27
CA LYS A 33 -8.66 -6.83 22.96
C LYS A 33 -9.95 -7.19 22.21
N GLN A 34 -10.81 -6.20 21.99
CA GLN A 34 -12.11 -6.35 21.35
C GLN A 34 -12.33 -5.20 20.37
N ARG A 35 -13.03 -5.48 19.26
CA ARG A 35 -13.36 -4.50 18.22
C ARG A 35 -14.03 -3.23 18.76
N GLN A 36 -14.87 -3.35 19.79
CA GLN A 36 -15.56 -2.19 20.40
C GLN A 36 -14.60 -1.16 21.05
N TYR A 37 -13.33 -1.52 21.24
CA TYR A 37 -12.30 -0.64 21.81
C TYR A 37 -11.19 -0.32 20.78
N LEU A 38 -11.46 -0.47 19.49
CA LEU A 38 -10.48 -0.30 18.41
C LEU A 38 -9.80 1.08 18.46
N ASP A 39 -10.55 2.17 18.57
CA ASP A 39 -10.01 3.53 18.70
C ASP A 39 -9.01 3.67 19.88
N PHE A 40 -9.32 2.99 21.00
CA PHE A 40 -8.45 2.98 22.17
C PHE A 40 -7.19 2.15 21.94
N LEU A 41 -7.30 1.00 21.26
CA LEU A 41 -6.15 0.17 20.90
C LEU A 41 -5.22 0.87 19.90
N GLU A 42 -5.78 1.57 18.91
CA GLU A 42 -5.02 2.39 17.97
C GLU A 42 -4.29 3.53 18.68
N PHE A 43 -4.96 4.20 19.63
CA PHE A 43 -4.33 5.22 20.46
C PHE A 43 -3.13 4.65 21.24
N LEU A 44 -3.27 3.46 21.84
CA LEU A 44 -2.18 2.82 22.58
C LEU A 44 -0.98 2.49 21.67
N MET A 45 -1.23 2.05 20.43
CA MET A 45 -0.18 1.79 19.44
C MET A 45 0.48 3.07 18.94
N ALA A 46 -0.31 4.09 18.58
CA ALA A 46 0.20 5.36 18.04
C ALA A 46 1.12 6.09 19.04
N ASN A 47 0.84 5.94 20.33
CA ASN A 47 1.67 6.48 21.41
C ASN A 47 2.80 5.53 21.85
N GLY A 48 2.92 4.33 21.27
CA GLY A 48 3.97 3.36 21.59
C GLY A 48 3.84 2.72 22.97
N ILE A 49 2.65 2.72 23.56
CA ILE A 49 2.39 2.13 24.89
C ILE A 49 2.30 0.60 24.76
N VAL A 50 1.71 0.11 23.66
CA VAL A 50 1.58 -1.31 23.34
C VAL A 50 2.23 -1.58 21.98
N GLU A 51 3.23 -2.45 21.97
CA GLU A 51 3.98 -2.85 20.76
C GLU A 51 3.50 -4.19 20.19
N ASN A 52 2.79 -5.01 20.99
CA ASN A 52 2.39 -6.38 20.65
C ASN A 52 0.92 -6.50 20.21
N LEU A 53 0.38 -5.46 19.55
CA LEU A 53 -0.93 -5.57 18.92
C LEU A 53 -0.73 -6.03 17.47
N ASP A 54 -1.35 -7.16 17.11
CA ASP A 54 -1.31 -7.68 15.75
C ASP A 54 -2.31 -6.91 14.88
N PHE A 55 -1.82 -6.19 13.88
CA PHE A 55 -2.64 -5.47 12.90
C PHE A 55 -3.47 -6.41 12.03
N PHE A 56 -3.07 -7.69 11.93
CA PHE A 56 -3.75 -8.70 11.13
C PHE A 56 -4.78 -9.49 11.95
N ASP A 57 -5.06 -9.08 13.20
CA ASP A 57 -6.04 -9.76 14.03
C ASP A 57 -7.46 -9.52 13.49
N HIS A 58 -7.99 -10.52 12.78
CA HIS A 58 -9.29 -10.47 12.13
C HIS A 58 -10.44 -10.26 13.14
N ASP A 59 -10.26 -10.62 14.41
CA ASP A 59 -11.27 -10.38 15.44
C ASP A 59 -11.41 -8.88 15.79
N ILE A 60 -10.39 -8.07 15.50
CA ILE A 60 -10.38 -6.63 15.73
C ILE A 60 -10.56 -5.86 14.42
N TYR A 61 -9.78 -6.20 13.39
CA TYR A 61 -9.64 -5.45 12.14
C TYR A 61 -10.47 -6.00 10.96
N SER A 62 -11.46 -6.86 11.20
CA SER A 62 -12.22 -7.55 10.15
C SER A 62 -12.95 -6.66 9.16
N ASP A 63 -13.52 -5.52 9.57
CA ASP A 63 -14.36 -4.72 8.66
C ASP A 63 -13.55 -4.01 7.55
N ASP A 64 -12.25 -3.77 7.75
CA ASP A 64 -11.39 -3.12 6.75
C ASP A 64 -10.67 -4.15 5.86
N VAL A 65 -10.91 -5.45 6.08
CA VAL A 65 -10.43 -6.49 5.17
C VAL A 65 -11.39 -6.54 4.00
N ASP A 66 -11.03 -5.82 2.94
CA ASP A 66 -11.69 -5.98 1.65
C ASP A 66 -11.78 -7.48 1.32
N ASP A 67 -12.88 -7.90 0.71
CA ASP A 67 -13.05 -9.29 0.30
C ASP A 67 -12.09 -9.57 -0.87
N LEU A 68 -10.86 -9.94 -0.52
CA LEU A 68 -9.78 -10.28 -1.45
C LEU A 68 -10.03 -11.64 -2.13
N ASP A 69 -11.27 -12.13 -2.12
CA ASP A 69 -11.66 -13.32 -2.85
C ASP A 69 -11.54 -13.06 -4.36
N GLN A 70 -10.38 -13.46 -4.90
CA GLN A 70 -10.07 -13.43 -6.33
C GLN A 70 -11.02 -14.31 -7.17
N THR A 71 -11.89 -15.12 -6.55
CA THR A 71 -12.93 -15.87 -7.26
C THR A 71 -14.19 -15.06 -7.53
N LYS A 72 -14.33 -13.87 -6.92
CA LYS A 72 -15.37 -12.92 -7.28
C LYS A 72 -15.04 -12.28 -8.62
N GLU A 73 -15.98 -12.32 -9.55
CA GLU A 73 -15.87 -11.59 -10.81
C GLU A 73 -15.82 -10.08 -10.51
N GLU A 74 -14.76 -9.42 -10.96
CA GLU A 74 -14.63 -7.97 -10.92
C GLU A 74 -15.77 -7.33 -11.73
N GLU A 75 -16.50 -6.38 -11.13
CA GLU A 75 -17.60 -5.70 -11.82
C GLU A 75 -17.04 -4.75 -12.88
N GLY A 76 -17.02 -5.22 -14.13
CA GLY A 76 -16.74 -4.41 -15.31
C GLY A 76 -15.79 -5.11 -16.25
N ASP A 77 -16.21 -5.29 -17.50
CA ASP A 77 -15.34 -5.81 -18.55
C ASP A 77 -14.39 -4.69 -19.01
N PRO A 78 -13.05 -4.80 -18.80
CA PRO A 78 -12.10 -3.78 -19.24
C PRO A 78 -12.16 -3.51 -20.76
N SER A 79 -12.64 -4.49 -21.54
CA SER A 79 -12.81 -4.39 -22.99
C SER A 79 -13.86 -3.35 -23.39
N GLU A 80 -14.82 -3.01 -22.52
CA GLU A 80 -15.81 -1.96 -22.80
C GLU A 80 -15.18 -0.55 -22.87
N TYR A 81 -14.03 -0.36 -22.22
CA TYR A 81 -13.31 0.91 -22.17
C TYR A 81 -12.11 0.95 -23.12
N GLU A 82 -11.75 -0.18 -23.76
CA GLU A 82 -10.71 -0.24 -24.78
C GLU A 82 -11.19 0.50 -26.04
N LYS A 83 -10.59 1.66 -26.30
CA LYS A 83 -10.87 2.41 -27.53
C LYS A 83 -10.42 1.57 -28.72
N LYS A 84 -11.36 1.26 -29.62
CA LYS A 84 -11.10 0.52 -30.86
C LYS A 84 -9.92 1.15 -31.60
N LYS A 85 -9.00 0.30 -32.07
CA LYS A 85 -7.78 0.67 -32.82
C LYS A 85 -8.02 1.66 -33.96
N ASP A 86 -9.23 1.67 -34.53
CA ASP A 86 -9.63 2.59 -35.59
C ASP A 86 -9.53 4.08 -35.21
N VAL A 87 -9.54 4.43 -33.92
CA VAL A 87 -9.39 5.82 -33.43
C VAL A 87 -7.91 6.28 -33.45
N PHE A 88 -6.95 5.36 -33.49
CA PHE A 88 -5.52 5.68 -33.49
C PHE A 88 -4.93 5.92 -34.89
N ASN A 89 -5.68 5.59 -35.95
CA ASN A 89 -5.25 5.76 -37.35
C ASN A 89 -5.13 7.22 -37.83
N ILE A 90 -5.42 8.21 -36.99
CA ILE A 90 -5.39 9.62 -37.38
C ILE A 90 -3.94 10.13 -37.53
N TYR A 91 -2.98 9.55 -36.79
CA TYR A 91 -1.59 10.04 -36.73
C TYR A 91 -0.52 9.07 -37.26
N GLU A 92 -0.84 7.79 -37.49
CA GLU A 92 0.16 6.82 -38.00
C GLU A 92 0.69 7.18 -39.39
N ASN A 93 -0.11 7.84 -40.23
CA ASN A 93 0.34 8.27 -41.57
C ASN A 93 1.17 9.56 -41.58
N GLU A 94 1.22 10.33 -40.48
CA GLU A 94 1.98 11.58 -40.39
C GLU A 94 3.35 11.41 -39.71
N LEU A 95 3.56 10.28 -39.01
CA LEU A 95 4.77 9.99 -38.23
C LEU A 95 5.88 9.27 -39.01
N PHE A 96 5.71 8.98 -40.30
CA PHE A 96 6.87 8.63 -41.13
C PHE A 96 7.61 9.92 -41.47
N PRO A 97 8.78 10.21 -40.85
CA PRO A 97 9.58 11.33 -41.29
C PRO A 97 9.91 11.10 -42.77
N LYS A 98 9.39 11.97 -43.65
CA LYS A 98 9.98 12.16 -44.97
C LYS A 98 11.46 12.42 -44.70
N ASN A 99 12.36 11.65 -45.31
CA ASN A 99 13.80 11.82 -45.17
C ASN A 99 14.16 13.31 -45.43
N VAL A 100 14.23 14.10 -44.36
CA VAL A 100 14.68 15.49 -44.41
C VAL A 100 16.20 15.39 -44.51
N GLU A 101 16.76 15.99 -45.55
CA GLU A 101 18.19 15.98 -45.78
C GLU A 101 18.93 16.49 -44.53
N LYS A 102 19.88 15.69 -44.07
CA LYS A 102 20.66 15.82 -42.82
C LYS A 102 21.60 17.04 -42.82
N ASN A 103 21.09 18.26 -42.91
CA ASN A 103 21.95 19.47 -42.85
C ASN A 103 21.63 20.44 -41.71
N ASP A 104 20.54 20.28 -40.97
CA ASP A 104 20.12 21.25 -39.94
C ASP A 104 20.21 20.73 -38.49
N LEU A 105 21.04 19.72 -38.22
CA LEU A 105 21.16 19.11 -36.89
C LEU A 105 22.56 19.35 -36.27
N GLU A 106 22.99 20.61 -36.20
CA GLU A 106 24.17 20.97 -35.39
C GLU A 106 23.84 20.79 -33.89
N GLY A 107 24.44 19.77 -33.27
CA GLY A 107 24.41 19.56 -31.82
C GLY A 107 23.59 18.36 -31.33
N TYR A 108 23.00 17.58 -32.23
CA TYR A 108 22.31 16.34 -31.85
C TYR A 108 23.22 15.14 -32.17
N THR A 109 23.53 14.34 -31.16
CA THR A 109 24.21 13.05 -31.35
C THR A 109 23.13 11.98 -31.46
N ASP A 110 23.13 11.22 -32.56
CA ASP A 110 22.28 10.04 -32.70
C ASP A 110 22.61 9.07 -31.54
N PHE A 111 21.60 8.70 -30.75
CA PHE A 111 21.78 7.75 -29.66
C PHE A 111 22.07 6.37 -30.25
N GLU A 112 23.29 5.87 -30.05
CA GLU A 112 23.78 4.59 -30.63
C GLU A 112 23.09 3.34 -30.06
N GLY A 113 22.13 3.52 -29.15
CA GLY A 113 21.53 2.44 -28.38
C GLY A 113 22.40 2.08 -27.17
N ILE A 114 21.75 1.74 -26.06
CA ILE A 114 22.42 1.00 -24.98
C ILE A 114 22.45 -0.46 -25.45
N ASN A 115 23.65 -1.01 -25.66
CA ASN A 115 23.85 -2.43 -25.96
C ASN A 115 23.90 -3.28 -24.68
N ASP A 116 23.50 -2.72 -23.53
CA ASP A 116 23.36 -3.50 -22.30
C ASP A 116 22.13 -4.40 -22.49
N ASP A 117 22.38 -5.65 -22.85
CA ASP A 117 21.39 -6.70 -22.81
C ASP A 117 20.85 -6.73 -21.37
N TRP A 118 19.57 -6.43 -21.23
CA TRP A 118 18.89 -6.39 -19.93
C TRP A 118 18.95 -7.75 -19.21
N GLU A 119 19.19 -8.84 -19.96
CA GLU A 119 19.54 -10.16 -19.42
C GLU A 119 20.86 -10.15 -18.64
N GLU A 120 21.92 -9.56 -19.19
CA GLU A 120 23.23 -9.49 -18.54
C GLU A 120 23.17 -8.68 -17.23
N PHE A 121 22.33 -7.64 -17.17
CA PHE A 121 22.11 -6.89 -15.93
C PHE A 121 21.55 -7.76 -14.79
N ASN A 122 20.60 -8.65 -15.11
CA ASN A 122 19.92 -9.51 -14.14
C ASN A 122 20.76 -10.73 -13.74
N GLU A 123 21.64 -11.22 -14.62
CA GLU A 123 22.51 -12.38 -14.35
C GLU A 123 23.64 -12.07 -13.36
N ARG A 124 24.04 -10.80 -13.20
CA ARG A 124 25.10 -10.36 -12.27
C ARG A 124 24.83 -10.66 -10.79
N GLU A 125 23.57 -10.82 -10.40
CA GLU A 125 23.19 -11.22 -9.03
C GLU A 125 23.22 -12.75 -8.82
N PHE A 126 23.38 -13.54 -9.89
CA PHE A 126 23.35 -15.00 -9.86
C PHE A 126 24.71 -15.67 -10.11
N GLU A 127 25.73 -14.94 -10.58
CA GLU A 127 27.09 -15.47 -10.69
C GLU A 127 27.86 -15.33 -9.37
N LYS A 128 28.01 -16.46 -8.66
CA LYS A 128 28.93 -16.69 -7.53
C LYS A 128 30.13 -17.52 -7.96
#